data_AF-A0A182IJL4-F1
#
_entry.id   AF-A0A182IJL4-F1
#
_cell.length_a   1.000
_cell.length_b   1.000
_cell.length_c   1.000
_cell.angle_alpha   90.00
_cell.angle_beta   90.00
_cell.angle_gamma   90.00
#
_symmetry.space_group_name_H-M   'P 1'
#
loop_
_entity.id
_entity.type
_entity.pdbx_description
1 polymer ?
#
loop_
_entity_poly.entity_id
_entity_poly.type
_entity_poly.pdbx_seq_one_letter_code
_entity_poly.pdbx_strand_id
1 'polypeptide(L)'
;MNFFIKQLAIADLSVGLLSVLTDIVQKITISWLAGNVACKLIRFIQVWVTYASTYVLVALSIDRYDAITHPMNFSGCWKRARRLVAAAWGFSAAFSSPMLYLYEERIIQDQLQCWIDLGSAFRWQVYMCLVAASLFVIPAFIISACYVIIIRTIWSKGSMLGPAAVGGAAPRAAGVNGSKRKYLDSRTLHPPTYPVSKAIPYANANNLKLSEPTAKFNPV
;
A
#
# COMPACT_ATOMS: atom_id res chain seq x y z
N MET A 1 5.36 5.05 4.18
CA MET A 1 5.26 3.57 4.23
C MET A 1 4.95 3.02 5.63
N ASN A 2 5.77 3.24 6.66
CA ASN A 2 5.52 2.69 8.02
C ASN A 2 4.12 2.99 8.59
N PHE A 3 3.58 4.19 8.34
CA PHE A 3 2.22 4.55 8.76
C PHE A 3 1.14 3.67 8.12
N PHE A 4 1.23 3.41 6.81
CA PHE A 4 0.28 2.53 6.11
C PHE A 4 0.35 1.09 6.61
N ILE A 5 1.56 0.56 6.82
CA ILE A 5 1.74 -0.81 7.33
C ILE A 5 1.10 -0.96 8.71
N LYS A 6 1.25 0.03 9.59
CA LYS A 6 0.59 0.04 10.89
C LYS A 6 -0.94 0.06 10.77
N GLN A 7 -1.50 0.94 9.95
CA GLN A 7 -2.95 1.03 9.75
C GLN A 7 -3.53 -0.24 9.14
N LEU A 8 -2.81 -0.84 8.19
CA LEU A 8 -3.18 -2.11 7.57
C LEU A 8 -3.18 -3.25 8.62
N ALA A 9 -2.09 -3.38 9.39
CA ALA A 9 -2.00 -4.41 10.43
C ALA A 9 -3.09 -4.26 11.50
N ILE A 10 -3.42 -3.03 11.91
CA ILE A 10 -4.52 -2.77 12.85
C ILE A 10 -5.86 -3.18 12.24
N ALA A 11 -6.10 -2.85 10.96
CA ALA A 11 -7.33 -3.23 10.28
C ALA A 11 -7.45 -4.76 10.15
N ASP A 12 -6.42 -5.44 9.68
CA ASP A 12 -6.41 -6.92 9.52
C ASP A 12 -6.56 -7.64 10.85
N LEU A 13 -5.88 -7.18 11.90
CA LEU A 13 -6.04 -7.74 13.25
C LEU A 13 -7.46 -7.52 13.76
N SER A 14 -8.04 -6.35 13.49
CA SER A 14 -9.42 -6.03 13.88
C SER A 14 -10.44 -6.88 13.13
N VAL A 15 -10.23 -7.11 11.82
CA VAL A 15 -11.05 -8.03 11.00
C VAL A 15 -10.99 -9.43 11.58
N GLY A 16 -9.78 -9.96 11.81
CA GLY A 16 -9.57 -11.29 12.37
C GLY A 16 -10.22 -11.41 13.74
N LEU A 17 -9.93 -10.50 14.66
CA LEU A 17 -10.43 -10.56 16.02
C LEU A 17 -11.95 -10.40 16.07
N LEU A 18 -12.51 -9.36 15.47
CA LEU A 18 -13.94 -9.05 15.57
C LEU A 18 -14.79 -10.02 14.75
N SER A 19 -14.35 -10.40 13.55
CA SER A 19 -15.13 -11.30 12.70
C SER A 19 -15.06 -12.73 13.22
N VAL A 20 -13.85 -13.24 13.50
CA VAL A 20 -13.68 -14.63 13.92
C VAL A 20 -14.23 -14.86 15.32
N LEU A 21 -14.00 -13.97 16.28
CA LEU A 21 -14.57 -14.16 17.63
C LEU A 21 -16.09 -14.14 17.61
N THR A 22 -16.70 -13.19 16.90
CA THR A 22 -18.16 -13.12 16.79
C THR A 22 -18.71 -14.37 16.11
N ASP A 23 -18.09 -14.83 15.04
CA ASP A 23 -18.53 -16.03 14.33
C ASP A 23 -18.42 -17.27 15.21
N ILE A 24 -17.34 -17.39 16.01
CA ILE A 24 -17.19 -18.47 16.99
C ILE A 24 -18.31 -18.41 18.04
N VAL A 25 -18.54 -17.23 18.62
CA VAL A 25 -19.61 -17.04 19.62
C VAL A 25 -20.96 -17.42 19.02
N GLN A 26 -21.29 -16.95 17.82
CA GLN A 26 -22.56 -17.26 17.18
C GLN A 26 -22.72 -18.76 16.88
N LYS A 27 -21.65 -19.44 16.47
CA LYS A 27 -21.66 -20.89 16.25
C LYS A 27 -21.87 -21.69 17.54
N ILE A 28 -21.38 -21.19 18.68
CA ILE A 28 -21.55 -21.84 19.98
C ILE A 28 -22.95 -21.57 20.56
N THR A 29 -23.41 -20.33 20.52
CA THR A 29 -24.68 -19.93 21.16
C THR A 29 -25.90 -20.39 20.37
N ILE A 30 -25.78 -20.61 19.05
CA ILE A 30 -26.84 -21.01 18.08
C ILE A 30 -27.99 -19.98 17.93
N SER A 31 -28.29 -19.25 19.01
CA SER A 31 -29.21 -18.13 19.12
C SER A 31 -28.46 -16.82 19.38
N TRP A 32 -28.95 -15.73 18.80
CA TRP A 32 -28.46 -14.39 19.02
C TRP A 32 -29.23 -13.77 20.20
N LEU A 33 -28.62 -13.64 21.38
CA LEU A 33 -29.31 -13.10 22.57
C LEU A 33 -28.91 -11.65 22.92
N ALA A 34 -28.07 -11.01 22.10
CA ALA A 34 -27.52 -9.68 22.37
C ALA A 34 -28.45 -8.51 21.95
N GLY A 35 -29.61 -8.82 21.35
CA GLY A 35 -30.59 -7.84 20.88
C GLY A 35 -30.32 -7.28 19.47
N ASN A 36 -31.34 -6.62 18.91
CA ASN A 36 -31.33 -6.02 17.57
C ASN A 36 -30.21 -4.99 17.35
N VAL A 37 -29.96 -4.12 18.35
CA VAL A 37 -28.93 -3.07 18.26
C VAL A 37 -27.53 -3.70 18.16
N ALA A 38 -27.24 -4.71 18.98
CA ALA A 38 -25.97 -5.42 18.92
C ALA A 38 -25.80 -6.18 17.60
N CYS A 39 -26.86 -6.81 17.08
CA CYS A 39 -26.85 -7.48 15.77
C CYS A 39 -26.42 -6.51 14.66
N LYS A 40 -27.08 -5.36 14.57
CA LYS A 40 -26.76 -4.32 13.58
C LYS A 40 -25.34 -3.79 13.75
N LEU A 41 -24.94 -3.46 14.98
CA LEU A 41 -23.65 -2.85 15.25
C LEU A 41 -22.49 -3.82 14.99
N ILE A 42 -22.59 -5.07 15.44
CA ILE A 42 -21.54 -6.07 15.24
C ILE A 42 -21.38 -6.39 13.76
N ARG A 43 -22.48 -6.61 13.03
CA ARG A 43 -22.44 -6.83 11.57
C ARG A 43 -21.87 -5.63 10.83
N PHE A 44 -22.27 -4.42 11.20
CA PHE A 44 -21.71 -3.20 10.62
C PHE A 44 -20.21 -3.09 10.86
N ILE A 45 -19.75 -3.31 12.10
CA ILE A 45 -18.33 -3.22 12.44
C ILE A 45 -17.53 -4.25 11.65
N GLN A 46 -17.98 -5.52 11.59
CA GLN A 46 -17.33 -6.58 10.81
C GLN A 46 -17.12 -6.15 9.35
N VAL A 47 -18.18 -5.69 8.69
CA VAL A 47 -18.12 -5.25 7.30
C VAL A 47 -17.23 -4.02 7.18
N TRP A 48 -17.39 -3.03 8.05
CA TRP A 48 -16.64 -1.79 8.00
C TRP A 48 -15.13 -2.02 8.08
N VAL A 49 -14.67 -2.89 8.99
CA VAL A 49 -13.23 -3.20 9.12
C VAL A 49 -12.70 -3.98 7.91
N THR A 50 -13.51 -4.87 7.31
CA THR A 50 -13.13 -5.57 6.07
C THR A 50 -12.93 -4.60 4.92
N TYR A 51 -13.89 -3.70 4.71
CA TYR A 51 -13.76 -2.65 3.68
C TYR A 51 -12.56 -1.73 3.97
N ALA A 52 -12.32 -1.39 5.24
CA ALA A 52 -11.18 -0.57 5.64
C ALA A 52 -9.83 -1.21 5.27
N SER A 53 -9.65 -2.51 5.53
CA SER A 53 -8.43 -3.23 5.12
C SER A 53 -8.23 -3.15 3.60
N THR A 54 -9.26 -3.48 2.81
CA THR A 54 -9.18 -3.46 1.35
C THR A 54 -8.86 -2.07 0.81
N TYR A 55 -9.52 -1.01 1.28
CA TYR A 55 -9.24 0.35 0.80
C TYR A 55 -7.92 0.91 1.32
N VAL A 56 -7.43 0.48 2.49
CA VAL A 56 -6.08 0.82 2.97
C VAL A 56 -5.03 0.17 2.07
N LEU A 57 -5.24 -1.05 1.59
CA LEU A 57 -4.38 -1.68 0.58
C LEU A 57 -4.35 -0.86 -0.72
N VAL A 58 -5.52 -0.45 -1.21
CA VAL A 58 -5.62 0.43 -2.40
C VAL A 58 -4.86 1.74 -2.18
N ALA A 59 -5.06 2.39 -1.03
CA ALA A 59 -4.37 3.63 -0.67
C ALA A 59 -2.85 3.45 -0.59
N LEU A 60 -2.38 2.31 -0.09
CA LEU A 60 -0.96 1.93 -0.09
C LEU A 60 -0.44 1.76 -1.53
N SER A 61 -1.16 1.07 -2.41
CA SER A 61 -0.78 0.92 -3.81
C SER A 61 -0.65 2.27 -4.53
N ILE A 62 -1.58 3.19 -4.28
CA ILE A 62 -1.53 4.56 -4.81
C ILE A 62 -0.33 5.34 -4.24
N ASP A 63 -0.08 5.27 -2.93
CA ASP A 63 1.09 5.91 -2.30
C ASP A 63 2.41 5.40 -2.90
N ARG A 64 2.53 4.09 -3.15
CA ARG A 64 3.70 3.50 -3.80
C ARG A 64 3.82 3.96 -5.26
N TYR A 65 2.70 3.98 -5.99
CA TYR A 65 2.65 4.49 -7.36
C TYR A 65 3.15 5.93 -7.44
N ASP A 66 2.64 6.81 -6.58
CA ASP A 66 3.04 8.23 -6.56
C ASP A 66 4.52 8.37 -6.23
N ALA A 67 4.99 7.66 -5.20
CA ALA A 67 6.39 7.76 -4.75
C ALA A 67 7.39 7.32 -5.85
N ILE A 68 7.02 6.39 -6.72
CA ILE A 68 7.87 5.85 -7.79
C ILE A 68 7.81 6.74 -9.05
N THR A 69 6.61 7.21 -9.40
CA THR A 69 6.40 8.04 -10.60
C THR A 69 6.85 9.47 -10.38
N HIS A 70 6.51 10.05 -9.22
CA HIS A 70 6.81 11.41 -8.83
C HIS A 70 7.60 11.38 -7.52
N PRO A 71 8.95 11.50 -7.55
CA PRO A 71 9.75 11.67 -6.34
C PRO A 71 9.39 13.02 -5.70
N MET A 72 8.30 13.02 -4.94
CA MET A 72 7.67 14.20 -4.38
C MET A 72 8.56 14.75 -3.26
N ASN A 73 8.73 16.07 -3.22
CA ASN A 73 9.43 16.73 -2.13
C ASN A 73 8.86 16.29 -0.76
N PHE A 74 9.74 15.81 0.11
CA PHE A 74 9.45 15.07 1.34
C PHE A 74 8.46 15.79 2.30
N SER A 75 8.36 17.12 2.19
CA SER A 75 7.52 17.98 3.04
C SER A 75 6.01 17.70 2.94
N GLY A 76 5.51 17.15 1.82
CA GLY A 76 4.07 16.91 1.60
C GLY A 76 3.60 15.46 1.82
N CYS A 77 4.52 14.50 1.89
CA CYS A 77 4.21 13.06 1.81
C CYS A 77 3.36 12.57 2.99
N TRP A 78 3.66 13.03 4.22
CA TRP A 78 2.92 12.64 5.42
C TRP A 78 1.45 13.10 5.43
N LYS A 79 1.19 14.33 4.97
CA LYS A 79 -0.18 14.87 4.90
C LYS A 79 -0.99 14.15 3.83
N ARG A 80 -0.38 13.83 2.68
CA ARG A 80 -1.02 13.04 1.61
C ARG A 80 -1.38 11.64 2.11
N ALA A 81 -0.43 10.94 2.73
CA ALA A 81 -0.66 9.60 3.27
C ALA A 81 -1.82 9.57 4.28
N ARG A 82 -1.86 10.53 5.20
CA ARG A 82 -2.94 10.64 6.19
C ARG A 82 -4.30 10.91 5.53
N ARG A 83 -4.35 11.76 4.50
CA ARG A 83 -5.59 12.01 3.74
C ARG A 83 -6.07 10.77 3.00
N LEU A 84 -5.17 10.01 2.38
CA LEU A 84 -5.50 8.76 1.69
C LEU A 84 -6.08 7.73 2.66
N VAL A 85 -5.47 7.56 3.84
CA VAL A 85 -6.01 6.67 4.87
C VAL A 85 -7.36 7.19 5.37
N ALA A 86 -7.48 8.47 5.73
CA ALA A 86 -8.75 9.02 6.19
C ALA A 86 -9.88 8.84 5.15
N ALA A 87 -9.56 9.04 3.86
CA ALA A 87 -10.48 8.78 2.76
C ALA A 87 -10.86 7.29 2.67
N ALA A 88 -9.89 6.37 2.78
CA ALA A 88 -10.16 4.93 2.77
C ALA A 88 -11.13 4.53 3.91
N TRP A 89 -10.90 5.03 5.12
CA TRP A 89 -11.78 4.78 6.27
C TRP A 89 -13.18 5.38 6.06
N GLY A 90 -13.27 6.60 5.51
CA GLY A 90 -14.54 7.26 5.19
C GLY A 90 -15.32 6.55 4.09
N PHE A 91 -14.68 6.18 2.98
CA PHE A 91 -15.30 5.39 1.91
C PHE A 91 -15.78 4.04 2.45
N SER A 92 -14.98 3.38 3.28
CA SER A 92 -15.38 2.12 3.92
C SER A 92 -16.67 2.28 4.73
N ALA A 93 -16.78 3.35 5.53
CA ALA A 93 -17.98 3.63 6.32
C ALA A 93 -19.19 3.95 5.44
N ALA A 94 -18.99 4.68 4.34
CA ALA A 94 -20.05 5.01 3.40
C ALA A 94 -20.59 3.74 2.71
N PHE A 95 -19.72 2.86 2.21
CA PHE A 95 -20.11 1.62 1.56
C PHE A 95 -20.69 0.58 2.53
N SER A 96 -20.28 0.58 3.81
CA SER A 96 -20.84 -0.30 4.83
C SER A 96 -22.15 0.21 5.44
N SER A 97 -22.50 1.49 5.27
CA SER A 97 -23.73 2.09 5.82
C SER A 97 -25.04 1.34 5.50
N PRO A 98 -25.25 0.74 4.30
CA PRO A 98 -26.48 0.00 4.01
C PRO A 98 -26.72 -1.19 4.96
N MET A 99 -25.64 -1.75 5.53
CA MET A 99 -25.72 -2.87 6.47
C MET A 99 -26.51 -2.53 7.73
N LEU A 100 -26.43 -1.29 8.22
CA LEU A 100 -27.13 -0.86 9.43
C LEU A 100 -28.66 -0.86 9.26
N TYR A 101 -29.13 -0.63 8.04
CA TYR A 101 -30.56 -0.55 7.72
C TYR A 101 -31.13 -1.90 7.31
N LEU A 102 -30.34 -2.74 6.64
CA LEU A 102 -30.81 -4.01 6.07
C LEU A 102 -30.84 -5.16 7.08
N TYR A 103 -29.96 -5.17 8.08
CA TYR A 103 -29.94 -6.23 9.09
C TYR A 103 -31.02 -6.00 10.15
N GLU A 104 -31.82 -7.03 10.44
CA GLU A 104 -32.77 -7.02 11.55
C GLU A 104 -32.69 -8.31 12.36
N GLU A 105 -32.96 -8.19 13.65
CA GLU A 105 -33.20 -9.35 14.51
C GLU A 105 -34.60 -9.91 14.21
N ARG A 106 -34.66 -11.19 13.89
CA ARG A 106 -35.89 -11.94 13.60
C ARG A 106 -35.84 -13.29 14.31
N ILE A 107 -37.01 -13.80 14.69
CA ILE A 107 -37.14 -15.16 15.20
C ILE A 107 -37.34 -16.08 13.99
N ILE A 108 -36.38 -16.97 13.76
CA ILE A 108 -36.39 -17.95 12.67
C ILE A 108 -36.33 -19.34 13.33
N GLN A 109 -37.35 -20.17 13.11
CA GLN A 109 -37.45 -21.52 13.69
C GLN A 109 -37.27 -21.54 15.23
N ASP A 110 -38.03 -20.68 15.95
CA ASP A 110 -37.95 -20.51 17.41
C ASP A 110 -36.57 -20.10 17.96
N GLN A 111 -35.66 -19.64 17.11
CA GLN A 111 -34.35 -19.13 17.49
C GLN A 111 -34.22 -17.67 17.05
N LEU A 112 -33.72 -16.82 17.95
CA LEU A 112 -33.43 -15.42 17.63
C LEU A 112 -32.19 -15.38 16.71
N GLN A 113 -32.34 -14.88 15.49
CA GLN A 113 -31.25 -14.80 14.52
C GLN A 113 -31.14 -13.40 13.92
N CYS A 114 -29.90 -12.99 13.66
CA CYS A 114 -29.57 -11.74 12.97
C CYS A 114 -29.59 -12.00 11.45
N TRP A 115 -30.69 -11.65 10.79
CA TRP A 115 -30.94 -11.97 9.38
C TRP A 115 -31.20 -10.71 8.55
N ILE A 116 -31.02 -10.83 7.24
CA ILE A 116 -31.22 -9.77 6.26
C ILE A 116 -32.32 -10.22 5.29
N ASP A 117 -33.44 -9.50 5.27
CA ASP A 117 -34.57 -9.82 4.40
C ASP A 117 -34.69 -8.79 3.28
N LEU A 118 -34.33 -9.17 2.06
CA LEU A 118 -34.46 -8.32 0.87
C LEU A 118 -35.75 -8.56 0.09
N GLY A 119 -36.64 -9.46 0.53
CA GLY A 119 -37.97 -9.74 -0.02
C GLY A 119 -38.03 -10.24 -1.47
N SER A 120 -37.01 -10.00 -2.30
CA SER A 120 -36.96 -10.40 -3.72
C SER A 120 -35.56 -10.82 -4.13
N ALA A 121 -35.47 -11.87 -4.95
CA ALA A 121 -34.20 -12.38 -5.48
C ALA A 121 -33.43 -11.33 -6.29
N PHE A 122 -34.12 -10.48 -7.05
CA PHE A 122 -33.48 -9.39 -7.82
C PHE A 122 -32.74 -8.41 -6.91
N ARG A 123 -33.36 -7.97 -5.80
CA ARG A 123 -32.69 -7.10 -4.81
C ARG A 123 -31.46 -7.78 -4.20
N TRP A 124 -31.55 -9.08 -3.90
CA TRP A 124 -30.42 -9.85 -3.38
C TRP A 124 -29.26 -9.91 -4.38
N GLN A 125 -29.54 -10.18 -5.66
CA GLN A 125 -28.54 -10.21 -6.72
C GLN A 125 -27.86 -8.85 -6.91
N VAL A 126 -28.64 -7.77 -6.98
CA VAL A 126 -28.11 -6.41 -7.10
C VAL A 126 -27.22 -6.07 -5.91
N TYR A 127 -27.67 -6.39 -4.69
CA TYR A 127 -26.91 -6.15 -3.47
C TYR A 127 -25.57 -6.93 -3.45
N MET A 128 -25.60 -8.23 -3.72
CA MET A 128 -24.39 -9.05 -3.75
C MET A 128 -23.44 -8.61 -4.87
N CYS A 129 -23.97 -8.21 -6.02
CA CYS A 129 -23.19 -7.68 -7.13
C CYS A 129 -22.50 -6.36 -6.74
N LEU A 130 -23.23 -5.44 -6.09
CA LEU A 130 -22.66 -4.18 -5.60
C LEU A 130 -21.55 -4.42 -4.58
N VAL A 131 -21.77 -5.30 -3.60
CA VAL A 131 -20.77 -5.65 -2.58
C VAL A 131 -19.54 -6.30 -3.22
N ALA A 132 -19.73 -7.24 -4.15
CA ALA A 132 -18.64 -7.88 -4.87
C ALA A 132 -17.87 -6.87 -5.73
N ALA A 133 -18.57 -5.94 -6.39
CA ALA A 133 -17.95 -4.89 -7.17
C ALA A 133 -17.10 -3.96 -6.28
N SER A 134 -17.60 -3.54 -5.12
CA SER A 134 -16.89 -2.62 -4.23
C SER A 134 -15.74 -3.27 -3.46
N LEU A 135 -15.82 -4.56 -3.09
CA LEU A 135 -14.75 -5.24 -2.36
C LEU A 135 -13.70 -5.89 -3.26
N PHE A 136 -14.09 -6.35 -4.45
CA PHE A 136 -13.17 -7.08 -5.33
C PHE A 136 -12.88 -6.33 -6.61
N VAL A 137 -13.91 -6.00 -7.39
CA VAL A 137 -13.70 -5.49 -8.76
C VAL A 137 -13.02 -4.12 -8.75
N ILE A 138 -13.55 -3.15 -7.99
CA ILE A 138 -13.00 -1.79 -7.90
C ILE A 138 -11.59 -1.80 -7.30
N PRO A 139 -11.33 -2.44 -6.14
CA PRO A 139 -9.99 -2.52 -5.57
C PRO A 139 -9.00 -3.23 -6.50
N ALA A 140 -9.37 -4.36 -7.10
CA ALA A 140 -8.49 -5.09 -8.02
C ALA A 140 -8.17 -4.28 -9.28
N PHE A 141 -9.14 -3.55 -9.82
CA PHE A 141 -8.90 -2.68 -10.97
C PHE A 141 -7.92 -1.55 -10.64
N ILE A 142 -8.11 -0.87 -9.50
CA ILE A 142 -7.21 0.22 -9.08
C ILE A 142 -5.81 -0.33 -8.80
N ILE A 143 -5.71 -1.42 -8.04
CA ILE A 143 -4.44 -2.05 -7.70
C ILE A 143 -3.71 -2.50 -8.97
N SER A 144 -4.39 -3.21 -9.88
CA SER A 144 -3.79 -3.67 -11.14
C SER A 144 -3.31 -2.50 -12.01
N ALA A 145 -4.11 -1.44 -12.16
CA ALA A 145 -3.69 -0.25 -12.89
C ALA A 145 -2.44 0.40 -12.27
N CYS A 146 -2.40 0.55 -10.94
CA CYS A 146 -1.22 1.05 -10.23
C CYS A 146 0.02 0.18 -10.50
N TYR A 147 -0.10 -1.14 -10.36
CA TYR A 147 1.02 -2.06 -10.58
C TYR A 147 1.50 -2.07 -12.03
N VAL A 148 0.59 -2.05 -13.02
CA VAL A 148 0.96 -1.98 -14.44
C VAL A 148 1.78 -0.72 -14.73
N ILE A 149 1.38 0.43 -14.21
CA ILE A 149 2.12 1.68 -14.43
C ILE A 149 3.45 1.67 -13.68
N ILE A 150 3.49 1.14 -12.45
CA ILE A 150 4.74 0.98 -11.69
C ILE A 150 5.74 0.16 -12.51
N ILE A 151 5.33 -0.99 -13.03
CA ILE A 151 6.18 -1.87 -13.85
C ILE A 151 6.66 -1.10 -15.09
N ARG A 152 5.76 -0.48 -15.86
CA ARG A 152 6.14 0.31 -17.05
C ARG A 152 7.14 1.42 -16.73
N THR A 153 6.94 2.11 -15.62
CA THR A 153 7.83 3.20 -15.17
C THR A 153 9.22 2.68 -14.82
N ILE A 154 9.28 1.56 -14.09
CA ILE A 154 10.55 0.93 -13.72
C ILE A 154 11.30 0.45 -14.97
N TRP A 155 10.61 -0.16 -15.93
CA TRP A 155 11.24 -0.67 -17.16
C TRP A 155 11.71 0.46 -18.07
N SER A 156 10.94 1.52 -18.23
CA SER A 156 11.36 2.70 -19.01
C SER A 156 12.59 3.37 -18.39
N LYS A 157 12.59 3.61 -17.07
CA LYS A 157 13.74 4.19 -16.36
C LYS A 157 14.94 3.23 -16.28
N GLY A 158 14.68 1.92 -16.19
CA GLY A 158 15.70 0.87 -16.13
C GLY A 158 16.34 0.56 -17.48
N SER A 159 15.62 0.72 -18.60
CA SER A 159 16.19 0.60 -19.95
C SER A 159 17.21 1.70 -20.27
N MET A 160 17.12 2.84 -19.60
CA MET A 160 18.13 3.91 -19.62
C MET A 160 19.38 3.57 -18.78
N LEU A 161 19.31 2.54 -17.93
CA LEU A 161 20.37 2.09 -17.02
C LEU A 161 20.78 0.62 -17.27
N GLY A 162 20.29 0.00 -18.35
CA GLY A 162 20.61 -1.37 -18.73
C GLY A 162 22.08 -1.51 -19.12
N PRO A 163 22.74 -2.62 -18.74
CA PRO A 163 24.19 -2.73 -18.73
C PRO A 163 24.80 -2.58 -20.13
N ALA A 164 25.84 -1.75 -20.23
CA ALA A 164 26.90 -2.01 -21.18
C ALA A 164 27.38 -3.46 -20.96
N ALA A 165 27.16 -4.31 -21.97
CA ALA A 165 27.69 -5.67 -22.12
C ALA A 165 27.17 -6.77 -21.15
N VAL A 166 26.35 -7.68 -21.70
CA VAL A 166 26.61 -9.12 -21.59
C VAL A 166 26.50 -9.69 -23.00
N GLY A 167 27.65 -10.12 -23.52
CA GLY A 167 27.83 -10.60 -24.87
C GLY A 167 27.23 -11.98 -25.13
N GLY A 168 26.94 -12.22 -26.40
CA GLY A 168 26.70 -13.54 -26.98
C GLY A 168 27.40 -13.65 -28.32
N ALA A 169 28.41 -14.51 -28.37
CA ALA A 169 29.07 -15.10 -29.54
C ALA A 169 30.06 -14.24 -30.36
N ALA A 170 31.35 -14.46 -30.09
CA ALA A 170 32.33 -14.66 -31.16
C ALA A 170 32.74 -16.14 -31.17
N PRO A 171 32.90 -16.76 -32.35
CA PRO A 171 34.25 -17.14 -32.73
C PRO A 171 34.65 -16.74 -34.16
N ARG A 172 35.97 -16.53 -34.25
CA ARG A 172 36.88 -16.21 -35.36
C ARG A 172 36.57 -16.75 -36.76
N ALA A 173 36.80 -15.89 -37.76
CA ALA A 173 37.58 -16.04 -39.02
C ALA A 173 37.04 -14.99 -40.03
N ALA A 174 37.74 -14.27 -40.91
CA ALA A 174 39.12 -14.19 -41.39
C ALA A 174 39.23 -12.87 -42.21
N GLY A 175 40.45 -12.43 -42.56
CA GLY A 175 40.67 -11.65 -43.79
C GLY A 175 41.07 -10.17 -43.65
N VAL A 176 42.38 -9.93 -43.54
CA VAL A 176 43.21 -9.01 -44.35
C VAL A 176 42.45 -7.92 -45.15
N ASN A 177 42.68 -6.63 -44.86
CA ASN A 177 43.53 -5.75 -45.68
C ASN A 177 43.64 -4.32 -45.12
N GLY A 178 44.82 -3.72 -45.32
CA GLY A 178 45.22 -2.45 -44.73
C GLY A 178 44.58 -1.20 -45.32
N SER A 179 44.57 -0.14 -44.52
CA SER A 179 44.71 1.23 -45.02
C SER A 179 45.15 2.17 -43.90
N LYS A 180 46.32 2.76 -44.12
CA LYS A 180 46.90 3.83 -43.30
C LYS A 180 46.03 5.10 -43.40
N ARG A 181 45.67 5.72 -42.28
CA ARG A 181 45.31 7.15 -42.19
C ARG A 181 45.68 7.65 -40.79
N LYS A 182 46.90 8.17 -40.66
CA LYS A 182 47.24 9.60 -40.53
C LYS A 182 46.71 10.24 -39.24
N TYR A 183 47.67 10.36 -38.32
CA TYR A 183 47.71 11.21 -37.13
C TYR A 183 47.76 12.70 -37.52
N LEU A 184 46.78 13.49 -37.10
CA LEU A 184 46.69 14.96 -37.08
C LEU A 184 45.36 15.25 -36.33
N ASP A 185 45.18 16.19 -35.41
CA ASP A 185 45.95 17.34 -34.95
C ASP A 185 45.38 17.75 -33.57
N SER A 186 46.24 18.26 -32.71
CA SER A 186 45.90 18.91 -31.44
C SER A 186 45.49 20.36 -31.71
N ARG A 187 44.22 20.71 -31.48
CA ARG A 187 43.85 22.05 -30.95
C ARG A 187 42.36 22.18 -30.62
N THR A 188 42.13 22.70 -29.42
CA THR A 188 40.97 23.51 -28.99
C THR A 188 39.58 22.89 -29.03
N LEU A 189 39.08 22.44 -27.86
CA LEU A 189 37.71 22.77 -27.44
C LEU A 189 37.58 22.75 -25.91
N HIS A 190 37.18 23.90 -25.36
CA HIS A 190 36.79 24.09 -23.96
C HIS A 190 35.69 23.10 -23.54
N PRO A 191 35.71 22.55 -22.31
CA PRO A 191 34.56 21.85 -21.75
C PRO A 191 33.50 22.86 -21.27
N PRO A 192 32.19 22.58 -21.45
CA PRO A 192 31.13 23.44 -20.94
C PRO A 192 31.05 23.34 -19.40
N THR A 193 30.94 24.50 -18.77
CA THR A 193 30.74 24.70 -17.34
C THR A 193 29.31 24.31 -16.95
N TYR A 194 29.17 23.31 -16.08
CA TYR A 194 27.92 23.02 -15.35
C TYR A 194 28.08 23.45 -13.89
N PRO A 195 27.11 24.15 -13.27
CA PRO A 195 27.22 24.57 -11.88
C PRO A 195 26.96 23.41 -10.91
N VAL A 196 28.00 22.98 -10.20
CA VAL A 196 27.90 22.03 -9.08
C VAL A 196 27.37 22.78 -7.85
N SER A 197 26.08 22.60 -7.57
CA SER A 197 25.47 23.02 -6.30
C SER A 197 25.43 21.83 -5.33
N LYS A 198 26.00 22.06 -4.14
CA LYS A 198 25.85 21.32 -2.86
C LYS A 198 26.67 20.05 -2.67
N ALA A 199 27.84 20.21 -2.06
CA ALA A 199 28.43 19.21 -1.17
C ALA A 199 27.81 19.35 0.23
N ILE A 200 27.17 18.28 0.71
CA ILE A 200 26.81 18.07 2.12
C ILE A 200 28.04 17.39 2.78
N PRO A 201 28.54 17.86 3.93
CA PRO A 201 29.74 17.28 4.55
C PRO A 201 29.42 15.92 5.18
N TYR A 202 30.14 14.87 4.73
CA TYR A 202 30.24 13.60 5.43
C TYR A 202 31.17 13.76 6.63
N ALA A 203 30.63 13.48 7.82
CA ALA A 203 31.37 13.46 9.07
C ALA A 203 32.45 12.36 9.04
N ASN A 204 33.69 12.78 9.32
CA ASN A 204 34.88 11.94 9.39
C ASN A 204 34.91 11.19 10.74
N ALA A 205 34.84 9.86 10.69
CA ALA A 205 34.79 8.96 11.84
C ALA A 205 36.19 8.55 12.36
N ASN A 206 37.13 9.50 12.54
CA ASN A 206 38.49 9.20 13.03
C ASN A 206 38.99 10.13 14.16
N ASN A 207 38.11 10.60 15.06
CA ASN A 207 38.53 11.30 16.29
C ASN A 207 37.71 10.87 17.52
N LEU A 208 37.82 9.60 17.92
CA LEU A 208 37.51 9.19 19.30
C LEU A 208 38.73 9.52 20.18
N LYS A 209 38.81 10.76 20.66
CA LYS A 209 39.61 11.11 21.84
C LYS A 209 38.72 10.94 23.06
N LEU A 210 39.21 10.13 23.99
CA LEU A 210 38.71 9.95 25.35
C LEU A 210 38.31 11.29 25.98
N SER A 211 37.08 11.36 26.49
CA SER A 211 36.71 12.26 27.58
C SER A 211 35.84 11.47 28.57
N GLU A 212 36.48 11.00 29.64
CA GLU A 212 35.86 10.53 30.87
C GLU A 212 34.76 11.49 31.36
N PRO A 213 33.58 10.98 31.77
CA PRO A 213 32.70 11.71 32.67
C PRO A 213 33.01 11.34 34.12
N THR A 214 33.58 12.29 34.85
CA THR A 214 33.69 12.28 36.31
C THR A 214 32.29 12.39 36.94
N ALA A 215 31.67 11.24 37.20
CA ALA A 215 30.48 11.17 38.05
C ALA A 215 30.92 11.20 39.53
N LYS A 216 30.65 12.33 40.20
CA LYS A 216 30.79 12.47 41.66
C LYS A 216 29.74 11.59 42.36
N PHE A 217 30.24 10.66 43.17
CA PHE A 217 29.49 9.86 44.13
C PHE A 217 29.50 10.63 45.47
N ASN A 218 28.35 10.88 46.08
CA ASN A 218 28.25 11.36 47.46
C ASN A 218 27.31 10.41 48.23
N PRO A 219 27.72 9.87 49.39
CA PRO A 219 26.95 8.88 50.13
C PRO A 219 26.08 9.54 51.22
N VAL A 220 24.85 9.04 51.40
CA VAL A 220 24.18 8.84 52.71
C VAL A 220 23.25 7.63 52.56
#